data_AF-A0A9E7PNW8-F1
#
_entry.id   AF-A0A9E7PNW8-F1
#
_cell.length_a   1.000
_cell.length_b   1.000
_cell.length_c   1.000
_cell.angle_alpha   90.00
_cell.angle_beta   90.00
_cell.angle_gamma   90.00
#
_symmetry.space_group_name_H-M   'P 1'
#
loop_
_entity.id
_entity.type
_entity.pdbx_description
1 polymer ?
#
loop_
_entity_poly.entity_id
_entity_poly.type
_entity_poly.pdbx_seq_one_letter_code
_entity_poly.pdbx_strand_id
1 'polypeptide(L)'
;MNNFNELYNDKFLPAYSDLVGYIANKPEAIIEQFERVFTHLMVYHTNSDESTRNENLKKAHDHLIRITLDCRKLLWVELDEIVKTIIESPEKRKLSLNINESELFVMYSEYIKTAQNARHMEISSIGIDPLKCIEEYEKTIKIGFKIIESQDPSKLHYVNELVDKITIIEWIKANIIPIFVGGVIGGIIAGLITQFILNILN
;
A
#
# COMPACT_ATOMS: atom_id res chain seq x y z
N MET A 1 28.19 13.69 14.87
CA MET A 1 28.27 13.59 13.39
C MET A 1 28.32 12.16 12.89
N ASN A 2 29.23 11.30 13.37
CA ASN A 2 29.35 9.92 12.87
C ASN A 2 28.03 9.13 12.94
N ASN A 3 27.36 9.13 14.10
CA ASN A 3 26.06 8.47 14.27
C ASN A 3 24.94 9.04 13.35
N PHE A 4 24.95 10.35 13.09
CA PHE A 4 23.99 10.96 12.16
C PHE A 4 24.25 10.53 10.71
N ASN A 5 25.51 10.49 10.29
CA ASN A 5 25.89 10.06 8.94
C ASN A 5 25.61 8.57 8.72
N GLU A 6 25.87 7.72 9.72
CA GLU A 6 25.52 6.30 9.70
C GLU A 6 24.01 6.12 9.56
N LEU A 7 23.22 6.79 10.39
CA LEU A 7 21.75 6.77 10.27
C LEU A 7 21.27 7.23 8.88
N TYR A 8 21.86 8.29 8.33
CA TYR A 8 21.50 8.80 7.01
C TYR A 8 21.80 7.78 5.90
N ASN A 9 23.03 7.29 5.83
CA ASN A 9 23.49 6.46 4.72
C ASN A 9 22.98 5.02 4.81
N ASP A 10 22.95 4.45 6.01
CA ASP A 10 22.72 3.01 6.18
C ASP A 10 21.25 2.67 6.43
N LYS A 11 20.44 3.65 6.85
CA LYS A 11 19.03 3.45 7.21
C LYS A 11 18.09 4.34 6.40
N PHE A 12 18.24 5.66 6.49
CA PHE A 12 17.32 6.60 5.85
C PHE A 12 17.36 6.51 4.32
N LEU A 13 18.55 6.64 3.72
CA LEU A 13 18.68 6.70 2.26
C LEU A 13 18.16 5.43 1.58
N PRO A 14 18.46 4.20 2.06
CA PRO A 14 17.83 2.99 1.56
C PRO A 14 16.30 3.00 1.73
N ALA A 15 15.79 3.35 2.92
CA ALA A 15 14.35 3.38 3.17
C ALA A 15 13.59 4.35 2.27
N TYR A 16 14.16 5.54 2.04
CA TYR A 16 13.60 6.54 1.15
C TYR A 16 13.66 6.09 -0.32
N SER A 17 14.79 5.52 -0.74
CA SER A 17 14.98 5.05 -2.12
C SER A 17 14.03 3.89 -2.45
N ASP A 18 13.87 2.94 -1.54
CA ASP A 18 12.93 1.82 -1.69
C ASP A 18 11.49 2.35 -1.85
N LEU A 19 11.07 3.28 -0.98
CA LEU A 19 9.73 3.85 -1.04
C LEU A 19 9.49 4.57 -2.37
N VAL A 20 10.32 5.57 -2.70
CA VAL A 20 10.13 6.39 -3.91
C VAL A 20 10.28 5.56 -5.17
N GLY A 21 11.20 4.59 -5.19
CA GLY A 21 11.36 3.65 -6.29
C GLY A 21 10.12 2.78 -6.49
N TYR A 22 9.47 2.38 -5.40
CA TYR A 22 8.28 1.54 -5.45
C TYR A 22 7.02 2.31 -5.86
N ILE A 23 6.75 3.46 -5.25
CA ILE A 23 5.52 4.24 -5.49
C ILE A 23 5.65 5.24 -6.66
N ALA A 24 6.85 5.39 -7.23
CA ALA A 24 7.18 6.35 -8.27
C ALA A 24 6.76 7.80 -7.95
N ASN A 25 6.73 8.15 -6.67
CA ASN A 25 6.28 9.45 -6.16
C ASN A 25 7.09 9.84 -4.92
N LYS A 26 7.11 11.14 -4.59
CA LYS A 26 7.71 11.68 -3.37
C LYS A 26 6.60 12.13 -2.43
N PRO A 27 6.31 11.40 -1.34
CA PRO A 27 5.23 11.78 -0.43
C PRO A 27 5.53 13.12 0.25
N GLU A 28 4.56 14.03 0.24
CA GLU A 28 4.68 15.38 0.82
C GLU A 28 5.10 15.33 2.29
N ALA A 29 4.49 14.44 3.08
CA ALA A 29 4.84 14.26 4.50
C ALA A 29 6.32 13.88 4.72
N ILE A 30 6.94 13.16 3.79
CA ILE A 30 8.37 12.82 3.86
C ILE A 30 9.20 14.06 3.53
N ILE A 31 8.83 14.83 2.52
CA ILE A 31 9.51 16.09 2.16
C ILE A 31 9.47 17.07 3.34
N GLU A 32 8.31 17.28 3.95
CA GLU A 32 8.17 18.19 5.11
C GLU A 32 9.05 17.79 6.29
N GLN A 33 9.16 16.49 6.61
CA GLN A 33 10.05 16.03 7.68
C GLN A 33 11.52 16.22 7.30
N PHE A 34 11.87 16.05 6.03
CA PHE A 34 13.23 16.28 5.55
C PHE A 34 13.63 17.75 5.66
N GLU A 35 12.71 18.67 5.38
CA GLU A 35 12.91 20.12 5.59
C GLU A 35 13.15 20.46 7.07
N ARG A 36 12.51 19.76 8.00
CA ARG A 36 12.78 19.92 9.44
C ARG A 36 14.18 19.45 9.83
N VAL A 37 14.62 18.30 9.30
CA VAL A 37 16.01 17.84 9.48
C VAL A 37 16.98 18.92 8.98
N PHE A 38 16.77 19.41 7.76
CA PHE A 38 17.61 20.44 7.16
C PHE A 38 17.63 21.73 7.99
N THR A 39 16.48 22.20 8.44
CA THR A 39 16.36 23.42 9.27
C THR A 39 17.20 23.30 10.54
N HIS A 40 17.12 22.16 11.24
CA HIS A 40 17.94 21.92 12.43
C HIS A 40 19.44 21.84 12.12
N LEU A 41 19.83 21.20 11.00
CA LEU A 41 21.23 21.18 10.56
C LEU A 41 21.75 22.59 10.23
N MET A 42 20.94 23.44 9.61
CA MET A 42 21.32 24.83 9.35
C MET A 42 21.61 25.58 10.65
N VAL A 43 20.77 25.43 11.68
CA VAL A 43 21.02 26.05 12.99
C VAL A 43 22.28 25.46 13.64
N TYR A 44 22.49 24.14 13.56
CA TYR A 44 23.71 23.49 14.05
C TYR A 44 25.00 24.06 13.40
N HIS A 45 24.96 24.39 12.11
CA HIS A 45 26.13 24.89 11.38
C HIS A 45 26.38 26.39 11.55
N THR A 46 25.32 27.18 11.77
CA THR A 46 25.39 28.65 11.76
C THR A 46 25.43 29.29 13.13
N ASN A 47 25.03 28.57 14.18
CA ASN A 47 25.03 29.09 15.55
C ASN A 47 26.41 28.93 16.20
N SER A 48 26.86 29.92 16.98
CA SER A 48 28.14 29.87 17.70
C SER A 48 28.03 29.23 19.10
N ASP A 49 26.83 29.17 19.68
CA ASP A 49 26.58 28.58 20.99
C ASP A 49 26.54 27.05 20.90
N GLU A 50 27.46 26.40 21.62
CA GLU A 50 27.64 24.94 21.57
C GLU A 50 26.40 24.18 22.07
N SER A 51 25.73 24.69 23.12
CA SER A 51 24.52 24.07 23.66
C SER A 51 23.41 24.04 22.60
N THR A 52 23.14 25.18 21.98
CA THR A 52 22.15 25.33 20.91
C THR A 52 22.48 24.46 19.71
N ARG A 53 23.75 24.36 19.32
CA ARG A 53 24.18 23.46 18.25
C ARG A 53 23.85 22.01 18.60
N ASN A 54 24.33 21.52 19.74
CA ASN A 54 24.14 20.12 20.13
C ASN A 54 22.66 19.74 20.26
N GLU A 55 21.82 20.64 20.77
CA GLU A 55 20.37 20.45 20.81
C GLU A 55 19.78 20.29 19.40
N ASN A 56 20.18 21.13 18.45
CA ASN A 56 19.70 21.06 17.08
C ASN A 56 20.22 19.82 16.34
N LEU A 57 21.45 19.39 16.58
CA LEU A 57 21.95 18.12 16.02
C LEU A 57 21.11 16.94 16.52
N LYS A 58 20.75 16.93 17.80
CA LYS A 58 19.86 15.91 18.37
C LYS A 58 18.48 15.94 17.71
N LYS A 59 17.87 17.12 17.56
CA LYS A 59 16.57 17.26 16.88
C LYS A 59 16.62 16.79 15.43
N ALA A 60 17.68 17.16 14.69
CA ALA A 60 17.88 16.68 13.32
C ALA A 60 17.96 15.14 13.29
N HIS A 61 18.70 14.54 14.21
CA HIS A 61 18.79 13.09 14.35
C HIS A 61 17.43 12.44 14.64
N ASP A 62 16.68 12.98 15.60
CA ASP A 62 15.35 12.46 15.98
C ASP A 62 14.35 12.55 14.81
N HIS A 63 14.38 13.65 14.06
CA HIS A 63 13.60 13.80 12.82
C HIS A 63 14.03 12.80 11.74
N LEU A 64 15.33 12.55 11.59
CA LEU A 64 15.86 11.59 10.62
C LEU A 64 15.45 10.15 10.96
N ILE A 65 15.38 9.78 12.24
CA ILE A 65 14.82 8.49 12.64
C ILE A 65 13.33 8.41 12.28
N ARG A 66 12.56 9.45 12.63
CA ARG A 66 11.11 9.48 12.38
C ARG A 66 10.78 9.31 10.90
N ILE A 67 11.42 10.09 10.03
CA ILE A 67 11.20 10.00 8.58
C ILE A 67 11.63 8.64 8.02
N THR A 68 12.69 8.02 8.57
CA THR A 68 13.10 6.66 8.19
C THR A 68 12.00 5.64 8.50
N LEU A 69 11.41 5.72 9.70
CA LEU A 69 10.30 4.87 10.10
C LEU A 69 9.05 5.11 9.23
N ASP A 70 8.72 6.36 8.97
CA ASP A 70 7.57 6.72 8.13
C ASP A 70 7.76 6.20 6.69
N CYS A 71 8.98 6.23 6.14
CA CYS A 71 9.26 5.63 4.83
C CYS A 71 8.92 4.13 4.80
N ARG A 72 9.36 3.38 5.81
CA ARG A 72 9.09 1.93 5.91
C ARG A 72 7.60 1.64 6.09
N LYS A 73 6.91 2.43 6.92
CA LYS A 73 5.46 2.28 7.13
C LYS A 73 4.65 2.51 5.86
N LEU A 74 4.97 3.57 5.11
CA LEU A 74 4.30 3.87 3.85
C LEU A 74 4.52 2.74 2.84
N LEU A 75 5.76 2.26 2.69
CA LEU A 75 6.05 1.13 1.80
C LEU A 75 5.29 -0.13 2.22
N TRP A 76 5.25 -0.42 3.53
CA TRP A 76 4.47 -1.54 4.04
C TRP A 76 2.98 -1.44 3.69
N VAL A 77 2.36 -0.26 3.82
CA VAL A 77 0.93 -0.07 3.47
C VAL A 77 0.67 -0.41 2.01
N GLU A 78 1.52 0.07 1.10
CA GLU A 78 1.41 -0.21 -0.33
C GLU A 78 1.57 -1.71 -0.65
N LEU A 79 2.51 -2.38 0.01
CA LEU A 79 2.71 -3.83 -0.13
C LEU A 79 1.52 -4.62 0.46
N ASP A 80 0.98 -4.17 1.59
CA ASP A 80 -0.11 -4.83 2.30
C ASP A 80 -1.38 -4.89 1.46
N GLU A 81 -1.70 -3.82 0.74
CA GLU A 81 -2.82 -3.80 -0.21
C GLU A 81 -2.66 -4.90 -1.26
N ILE A 82 -1.49 -5.01 -1.88
CA ILE A 82 -1.22 -6.00 -2.92
C ILE A 82 -1.25 -7.42 -2.35
N VAL A 83 -0.57 -7.65 -1.22
CA VAL A 83 -0.54 -8.95 -0.52
C VAL A 83 -1.97 -9.39 -0.20
N LYS A 84 -2.82 -8.51 0.31
CA LYS A 84 -4.24 -8.81 0.57
C LYS A 84 -4.97 -9.23 -0.69
N THR A 85 -4.76 -8.55 -1.82
CA THR A 85 -5.42 -8.98 -3.08
C THR A 85 -5.03 -10.40 -3.50
N ILE A 86 -3.79 -10.84 -3.21
CA ILE A 86 -3.33 -12.20 -3.49
C ILE A 86 -4.00 -13.17 -2.52
N ILE A 87 -3.97 -12.87 -1.23
CA ILE A 87 -4.48 -13.75 -0.18
C ILE A 87 -6.00 -13.90 -0.25
N GLU A 88 -6.73 -12.86 -0.63
CA GLU A 88 -8.19 -12.88 -0.66
C GLU A 88 -8.75 -13.55 -1.91
N SER A 89 -8.01 -13.60 -3.03
CA SER A 89 -8.46 -14.23 -4.29
C SER A 89 -8.06 -15.71 -4.39
N PRO A 90 -9.01 -16.67 -4.33
CA PRO A 90 -8.71 -18.08 -4.54
C PRO A 90 -8.05 -18.37 -5.90
N GLU A 91 -8.42 -17.63 -6.94
CA GLU A 91 -7.88 -17.76 -8.28
C GLU A 91 -6.41 -17.35 -8.30
N LYS A 92 -6.06 -16.18 -7.74
CA LYS A 92 -4.67 -15.74 -7.64
C LYS A 92 -3.83 -16.71 -6.84
N ARG A 93 -4.31 -17.16 -5.67
CA ARG A 93 -3.58 -18.13 -4.82
C ARG A 93 -3.26 -19.44 -5.56
N LYS A 94 -4.21 -19.96 -6.34
CA LYS A 94 -4.09 -21.27 -6.99
C LYS A 94 -3.35 -21.24 -8.31
N LEU A 95 -3.53 -20.16 -9.07
CA LEU A 95 -3.19 -20.15 -10.49
C LEU A 95 -2.09 -19.16 -10.83
N SER A 96 -1.92 -18.08 -10.06
CA SER A 96 -0.94 -17.03 -10.38
C SER A 96 0.43 -17.21 -9.74
N LEU A 97 0.59 -18.17 -8.81
CA LEU A 97 1.80 -18.30 -7.99
C LEU A 97 2.74 -19.43 -8.48
N ASN A 98 4.02 -19.29 -8.14
CA ASN A 98 5.06 -20.32 -8.28
C ASN A 98 5.28 -21.14 -7.01
N ILE A 99 4.59 -20.79 -5.93
CA ILE A 99 4.57 -21.52 -4.65
C ILE A 99 3.20 -22.17 -4.45
N ASN A 100 3.13 -23.17 -3.57
CA ASN A 100 1.85 -23.78 -3.20
C ASN A 100 1.12 -22.95 -2.12
N GLU A 101 -0.19 -23.17 -1.96
CA GLU A 101 -1.00 -22.42 -0.98
C GLU A 101 -0.52 -22.58 0.47
N SER A 102 -0.02 -23.77 0.85
CA SER A 102 0.48 -23.98 2.21
C SER A 102 1.70 -23.09 2.51
N GLU A 103 2.64 -23.00 1.57
CA GLU A 103 3.82 -22.14 1.68
C GLU A 103 3.42 -20.66 1.71
N LEU A 104 2.47 -20.25 0.86
CA LEU A 104 1.91 -18.90 0.86
C LEU A 104 1.33 -18.53 2.24
N PHE A 105 0.52 -19.40 2.84
CA PHE A 105 -0.09 -19.12 4.15
C PHE A 105 0.92 -19.09 5.29
N VAL A 106 2.00 -19.88 5.23
CA VAL A 106 3.11 -19.78 6.18
C VAL A 106 3.79 -18.41 6.07
N MET A 107 4.12 -17.98 4.85
CA MET A 107 4.72 -16.65 4.62
C MET A 107 3.78 -15.52 5.06
N TYR A 108 2.48 -15.63 4.75
CA TYR A 108 1.50 -14.63 5.15
C TYR A 108 1.32 -14.57 6.68
N SER A 109 1.34 -15.71 7.36
CA SER A 109 1.30 -15.73 8.83
C SER A 109 2.52 -15.03 9.43
N GLU A 110 3.72 -15.26 8.88
CA GLU A 110 4.95 -14.57 9.30
C GLU A 110 4.90 -13.07 9.00
N TYR A 111 4.37 -12.69 7.84
CA TYR A 111 4.15 -11.31 7.42
C TYR A 111 3.25 -10.56 8.42
N ILE A 112 2.10 -11.12 8.77
CA ILE A 112 1.17 -10.53 9.75
C ILE A 112 1.80 -10.44 11.14
N LYS A 113 2.50 -11.50 11.57
CA LYS A 113 3.15 -11.52 12.89
C LYS A 113 4.23 -10.44 13.01
N THR A 114 5.08 -10.28 12.00
CA THR A 114 6.12 -9.24 12.01
C THR A 114 5.51 -7.84 11.95
N ALA A 115 4.45 -7.62 11.15
CA ALA A 115 3.75 -6.34 11.10
C ALA A 115 3.13 -5.96 12.45
N GLN A 116 2.49 -6.92 13.13
CA GLN A 116 1.94 -6.74 14.47
C GLN A 116 3.02 -6.40 15.50
N ASN A 117 4.15 -7.10 15.44
CA ASN A 117 5.29 -6.82 16.32
C ASN A 117 5.82 -5.40 16.09
N ALA A 118 6.05 -5.01 14.83
CA ALA A 118 6.52 -3.67 14.48
C ALA A 118 5.60 -2.58 15.02
N ARG A 119 4.28 -2.76 14.84
CA ARG A 119 3.27 -1.82 15.36
C ARG A 119 3.20 -1.79 16.88
N HIS A 120 3.31 -2.94 17.53
CA HIS A 120 3.33 -3.02 18.99
C HIS A 120 4.57 -2.33 19.56
N MET A 121 5.74 -2.50 18.94
CA MET A 121 6.97 -1.79 19.32
C MET A 121 6.83 -0.28 19.13
N GLU A 122 6.25 0.17 18.02
CA GLU A 122 6.01 1.59 17.77
C GLU A 122 5.17 2.23 18.89
N ILE A 123 4.12 1.53 19.36
CA ILE A 123 3.19 2.03 20.38
C ILE A 123 3.78 1.91 21.80
N SER A 124 4.46 0.79 22.10
CA SER A 124 5.00 0.51 23.43
C SER A 124 6.34 1.22 23.71
N SER A 125 7.07 1.58 22.65
CA SER A 125 8.41 2.15 22.73
C SER A 125 8.48 3.58 22.17
N ILE A 126 7.38 4.34 22.24
CA ILE A 126 7.34 5.74 21.80
C ILE A 126 8.49 6.51 22.47
N GLY A 127 9.49 6.90 21.68
CA GLY A 127 10.66 7.65 22.15
C GLY A 127 11.74 6.83 22.88
N ILE A 128 11.64 5.49 22.93
CA ILE A 128 12.61 4.63 23.63
C ILE A 128 13.61 3.98 22.65
N ASP A 129 13.14 3.26 21.64
CA ASP A 129 14.01 2.58 20.66
C ASP A 129 13.37 2.48 19.26
N PRO A 130 13.27 3.60 18.54
CA PRO A 130 12.69 3.62 17.21
C PRO A 130 13.49 2.85 16.15
N LEU A 131 14.78 2.55 16.40
CA LEU A 131 15.61 1.78 15.46
C LEU A 131 15.20 0.31 15.38
N LYS A 132 14.86 -0.31 16.52
CA LYS A 132 14.30 -1.68 16.52
C LYS A 132 12.97 -1.77 15.77
N CYS A 133 12.15 -0.73 15.87
CA CYS A 133 10.89 -0.65 15.14
C CYS A 133 11.13 -0.65 13.62
N ILE A 134 12.13 0.10 13.14
CA ILE A 134 12.54 0.12 11.73
C ILE A 134 12.95 -1.28 11.25
N GLU A 135 13.78 -2.00 12.02
CA GLU A 135 14.24 -3.35 11.66
C GLU A 135 13.10 -4.35 11.50
N GLU A 136 12.04 -4.22 12.30
CA GLU A 136 10.89 -5.11 12.23
C GLU A 136 9.99 -4.80 11.04
N TYR A 137 9.80 -3.53 10.71
CA TYR A 137 9.17 -3.16 9.44
C TYR A 137 10.00 -3.64 8.23
N GLU A 138 11.33 -3.58 8.29
CA GLU A 138 12.20 -4.12 7.22
C GLU A 138 12.00 -5.63 7.02
N LYS A 139 11.85 -6.40 8.11
CA LYS A 139 11.50 -7.83 8.02
C LYS A 139 10.14 -8.03 7.37
N THR A 140 9.13 -7.27 7.80
CA THR A 140 7.78 -7.34 7.21
C THR A 140 7.80 -7.04 5.71
N ILE A 141 8.45 -5.95 5.31
CA ILE A 141 8.59 -5.55 3.89
C ILE A 141 9.27 -6.64 3.08
N LYS A 142 10.36 -7.23 3.59
CA LYS A 142 11.06 -8.33 2.92
C LYS A 142 10.17 -9.55 2.69
N ILE A 143 9.31 -9.90 3.65
CA ILE A 143 8.36 -11.00 3.48
C ILE A 143 7.28 -10.61 2.47
N GLY A 144 6.76 -9.38 2.54
CA GLY A 144 5.78 -8.84 1.59
C GLY A 144 6.26 -8.93 0.14
N PHE A 145 7.49 -8.48 -0.13
CA PHE A 145 8.10 -8.63 -1.46
C PHE A 145 8.20 -10.08 -1.90
N LYS A 146 8.65 -11.00 -1.04
CA LYS A 146 8.69 -12.42 -1.41
C LYS A 146 7.32 -12.99 -1.78
N ILE A 147 6.25 -12.55 -1.11
CA ILE A 147 4.88 -12.95 -1.47
C ILE A 147 4.53 -12.43 -2.87
N ILE A 148 4.79 -11.15 -3.14
CA ILE A 148 4.48 -10.52 -4.43
C ILE A 148 5.32 -11.12 -5.57
N GLU A 149 6.62 -11.32 -5.34
CA GLU A 149 7.56 -11.92 -6.31
C GLU A 149 7.27 -13.39 -6.59
N SER A 150 6.49 -14.06 -5.73
CA SER A 150 6.03 -15.42 -6.01
C SER A 150 4.97 -15.47 -7.12
N GLN A 151 4.39 -14.33 -7.52
CA GLN A 151 3.50 -14.24 -8.67
C GLN A 151 4.29 -14.41 -9.98
N ASP A 152 3.84 -15.35 -10.79
CA ASP A 152 4.31 -15.51 -12.16
C ASP A 152 3.55 -14.52 -13.07
N PRO A 153 4.22 -13.55 -13.71
CA PRO A 153 3.55 -12.56 -14.55
C PRO A 153 2.72 -13.19 -15.68
N SER A 154 3.17 -14.31 -16.25
CA SER A 154 2.48 -14.99 -17.34
C SER A 154 1.19 -15.65 -16.86
N LYS A 155 1.22 -16.24 -15.66
CA LYS A 155 0.03 -16.85 -15.05
C LYS A 155 -0.93 -15.81 -14.51
N LEU A 156 -0.42 -14.71 -13.94
CA LEU A 156 -1.24 -13.62 -13.44
C LEU A 156 -2.05 -12.96 -14.56
N HIS A 157 -1.45 -12.74 -15.73
CA HIS A 157 -2.16 -12.23 -16.91
C HIS A 157 -3.32 -13.16 -17.30
N TYR A 158 -3.08 -14.47 -17.36
CA TYR A 158 -4.11 -15.46 -17.67
C TYR A 158 -5.24 -15.48 -16.63
N VAL A 159 -4.91 -15.39 -15.34
CA VAL A 159 -5.92 -15.32 -14.27
C VAL A 159 -6.77 -14.06 -14.39
N ASN A 160 -6.15 -12.89 -14.63
CA ASN A 160 -6.89 -11.65 -14.79
C ASN A 160 -7.84 -11.72 -15.99
N GLU A 161 -7.40 -12.25 -17.14
CA GLU A 161 -8.28 -12.43 -18.30
C GLU A 161 -9.45 -13.39 -18.02
N LEU A 162 -9.20 -14.47 -17.27
CA LEU A 162 -10.25 -15.42 -16.90
C LEU A 162 -11.25 -14.79 -15.93
N VAL A 163 -10.76 -14.09 -14.90
CA VAL A 163 -11.60 -13.42 -13.91
C VAL A 163 -12.46 -12.36 -14.59
N ASP A 164 -11.88 -11.50 -15.44
CA ASP A 164 -12.64 -10.48 -16.18
C ASP A 164 -13.74 -11.08 -17.04
N LYS A 165 -13.45 -12.20 -17.73
CA LYS A 165 -14.45 -12.94 -18.51
C LYS A 165 -15.57 -13.52 -17.64
N ILE A 166 -15.24 -14.08 -16.48
CA ILE A 166 -16.23 -14.63 -15.53
C ILE A 166 -17.10 -13.50 -14.97
N THR A 167 -16.50 -12.39 -14.52
CA THR A 167 -17.22 -11.24 -13.97
C THR A 167 -18.19 -10.62 -14.99
N ILE A 168 -17.78 -10.52 -16.26
CA ILE A 168 -18.67 -10.07 -17.35
C ILE A 168 -19.84 -11.04 -17.54
N ILE A 169 -19.61 -12.34 -17.54
CA ILE A 169 -20.66 -13.35 -17.70
C ILE A 169 -21.64 -13.32 -16.52
N GLU A 170 -21.16 -13.17 -15.30
CA GLU A 170 -21.99 -13.06 -14.09
C GLU A 170 -22.81 -11.77 -14.09
N TRP A 171 -22.20 -10.65 -14.48
CA TRP A 171 -22.93 -9.39 -14.68
C TRP A 171 -24.03 -9.53 -15.74
N ILE A 172 -23.74 -10.17 -16.88
CA ILE A 172 -24.74 -10.44 -17.92
C ILE A 172 -25.88 -11.29 -17.35
N LYS A 173 -25.58 -12.39 -16.65
CA LYS A 173 -26.60 -13.27 -16.06
C LYS A 173 -27.46 -12.55 -15.01
N ALA A 174 -26.85 -11.69 -14.20
CA ALA A 174 -27.54 -10.93 -13.17
C ALA A 174 -28.47 -9.86 -13.75
N ASN A 175 -28.10 -9.27 -14.89
CA ASN A 175 -28.83 -8.15 -15.49
C ASN A 175 -29.75 -8.56 -16.65
N ILE A 176 -29.60 -9.75 -17.24
CA ILE A 176 -30.44 -10.20 -18.36
C ILE A 176 -31.91 -10.36 -17.94
N ILE A 177 -32.20 -10.87 -16.74
CA ILE A 177 -33.58 -11.04 -16.27
C ILE A 177 -34.26 -9.68 -16.00
N PRO A 178 -33.64 -8.72 -15.27
CA PRO A 178 -34.17 -7.36 -15.13
C PRO A 178 -34.36 -6.61 -16.46
N ILE A 179 -33.41 -6.75 -17.41
CA ILE A 179 -33.49 -6.10 -18.73
C ILE A 179 -34.65 -6.67 -19.55
N PHE A 180 -34.87 -7.99 -19.53
CA PHE A 180 -35.98 -8.61 -20.25
C PHE A 180 -37.34 -8.29 -19.59
N VAL A 181 -37.44 -8.33 -18.26
CA VAL A 181 -38.68 -8.01 -17.55
C VAL A 181 -39.01 -6.52 -17.68
N GLY A 182 -38.02 -5.63 -17.56
CA GLY A 182 -38.16 -4.19 -17.76
C GLY A 182 -38.46 -3.81 -19.22
N GLY A 183 -37.88 -4.52 -20.19
CA GLY A 183 -38.12 -4.33 -21.62
C GLY A 183 -39.53 -4.75 -22.07
N VAL A 184 -40.08 -5.83 -21.51
CA VAL A 184 -41.46 -6.27 -21.79
C VAL A 184 -42.47 -5.29 -21.19
N ILE A 185 -42.26 -4.84 -19.95
CA ILE A 185 -43.15 -3.86 -19.30
C ILE A 185 -43.04 -2.49 -19.98
N GLY A 186 -41.82 -2.05 -20.31
CA GLY A 186 -41.57 -0.79 -21.03
C GLY A 186 -42.17 -0.78 -22.44
N GLY A 187 -42.09 -1.89 -23.18
CA GLY A 187 -42.72 -2.04 -24.49
C GLY A 187 -44.24 -2.00 -24.44
N ILE A 188 -44.86 -2.61 -23.42
CA ILE A 188 -46.32 -2.57 -23.22
C ILE A 188 -46.78 -1.14 -22.87
N ILE A 189 -46.06 -0.44 -21.97
CA ILE A 189 -46.42 0.93 -21.58
C ILE A 189 -46.23 1.91 -22.75
N ALA A 190 -45.13 1.81 -23.51
CA ALA A 190 -44.92 2.64 -24.69
C ALA A 190 -45.95 2.38 -25.79
N GLY A 191 -46.35 1.12 -25.99
CA GLY A 191 -47.44 0.75 -26.91
C GLY A 191 -48.79 1.35 -26.49
N LEU A 192 -49.14 1.27 -25.20
CA LEU A 192 -50.39 1.84 -24.67
C LEU A 192 -50.44 3.37 -24.79
N ILE A 193 -49.32 4.06 -24.54
CA ILE A 193 -49.23 5.52 -24.68
C ILE A 193 -49.37 5.94 -26.15
N THR A 194 -48.75 5.20 -27.07
CA THR A 194 -48.84 5.48 -28.51
C THR A 194 -50.27 5.27 -29.02
N GLN A 195 -50.93 4.20 -28.57
CA GLN A 195 -52.34 3.92 -28.90
C GLN A 195 -53.28 5.01 -28.38
N PHE A 196 -53.03 5.51 -27.15
CA PHE A 196 -53.81 6.58 -26.54
C PHE A 196 -53.67 7.90 -27.31
N ILE A 197 -52.46 8.26 -27.74
CA ILE A 197 -52.21 9.46 -28.55
C ILE A 197 -52.89 9.37 -29.92
N LEU A 198 -52.82 8.20 -30.58
CA LEU A 198 -53.48 7.98 -31.88
C LEU A 198 -55.02 8.08 -31.79
N ASN A 199 -55.63 7.68 -30.67
CA ASN A 199 -57.06 7.80 -30.45
C ASN A 199 -57.53 9.24 -30.13
N ILE A 200 -56.64 10.13 -29.70
CA ILE A 200 -56.96 11.56 -29.47
C ILE A 200 -56.86 12.37 -30.77
N LEU A 201 -56.04 11.90 -31.72
CA LEU A 201 -55.76 12.59 -32.98
C LEU A 201 -56.67 12.17 -34.15
N ASN A 202 -57.51 11.16 -33.98
CA ASN A 202 -58.59 10.74 -34.89
C ASN A 202 -59.95 11.19 -34.37
#